data_AF-A0A1G7PTP1-F1
#
_entry.id   AF-A0A1G7PTP1-F1
#
_cell.length_a   1.000
_cell.length_b   1.000
_cell.length_c   1.000
_cell.angle_alpha   90.00
_cell.angle_beta   90.00
_cell.angle_gamma   90.00
#
_symmetry.space_group_name_H-M   'P 1'
#
loop_
_entity.id
_entity.type
_entity.pdbx_description
1 polymer ?
#
loop_
_entity_poly.entity_id
_entity_poly.type
_entity_poly.pdbx_seq_one_letter_code
_entity_poly.pdbx_strand_id
1 'polypeptide(L)' 'MPIACRPSNLSSDVRCTVCGQGFLLYGDRLISQERVAVRESVQRMLRRQHEDSQYTAEGFDFDWVAEPRTH' A
#
# COMPACT_ATOMS: atom_id res chain seq x y z
N MET A 1 8.27 -0.47 -9.85
CA MET A 1 8.97 0.15 -8.69
C MET A 1 8.54 -0.64 -7.47
N PRO A 2 9.46 -1.35 -6.80
CA PRO A 2 9.09 -2.19 -5.66
C PRO A 2 8.69 -1.30 -4.48
N ILE A 3 7.50 -1.52 -3.95
CA ILE A 3 7.01 -0.92 -2.72
C ILE A 3 6.80 -2.03 -1.70
N ALA A 4 7.50 -1.94 -0.58
CA ALA A 4 7.28 -2.83 0.55
C ALA A 4 6.25 -2.21 1.50
N CYS A 5 5.18 -2.95 1.76
CA CYS A 5 4.12 -2.58 2.69
C CYS A 5 4.29 -3.41 3.96
N ARG A 6 4.64 -2.78 5.09
CA ARG A 6 4.91 -3.50 6.36
C ARG A 6 3.97 -3.04 7.46
N PRO A 7 3.45 -3.95 8.30
CA PRO A 7 2.58 -3.60 9.42
C PRO A 7 3.35 -2.71 10.40
N SER A 8 2.65 -1.75 10.99
CA SER A 8 3.21 -0.89 12.01
C SER A 8 2.15 -0.48 13.02
N ASN A 9 2.52 -0.57 14.29
CA ASN A 9 1.66 -0.28 15.43
C ASN A 9 1.91 1.11 16.03
N LEU A 10 2.96 1.81 15.58
CA LEU A 10 3.37 3.13 16.10
C LEU A 10 3.00 4.28 15.16
N SER A 11 3.17 4.06 13.85
CA SER A 11 2.86 5.05 12.81
C SER A 11 2.46 4.34 11.53
N SER A 12 1.59 4.95 10.72
CA SER A 12 1.09 4.32 9.50
C SER A 12 0.94 5.34 8.39
N ASP A 13 1.50 5.04 7.22
CA ASP A 13 1.24 5.77 5.98
C ASP A 13 -0.17 5.47 5.44
N VAL A 14 -0.64 4.24 5.66
CA VAL A 14 -1.97 3.78 5.23
C VAL A 14 -2.57 2.89 6.31
N ARG A 15 -3.87 3.02 6.53
CA ARG A 15 -4.63 2.16 7.44
C ARG A 15 -5.66 1.38 6.64
N CYS A 16 -5.72 0.07 6.86
CA CYS A 16 -6.74 -0.79 6.26
C CYS A 16 -8.12 -0.37 6.79
N THR A 17 -9.08 -0.11 5.90
CA THR A 17 -10.43 0.28 6.29
C THR A 17 -11.30 -0.91 6.71
N VAL A 18 -10.83 -2.15 6.52
CA VAL A 18 -11.55 -3.38 6.90
C VAL A 18 -11.21 -3.80 8.31
N CYS A 19 -9.91 -3.94 8.62
CA CYS A 19 -9.44 -4.45 9.92
C CYS A 19 -8.77 -3.38 10.82
N GLY A 20 -8.54 -2.17 10.30
CA GLY A 20 -7.88 -1.09 11.06
C GLY A 20 -6.35 -1.20 11.18
N GLN A 21 -5.73 -2.26 10.63
CA GLN A 21 -4.28 -2.44 10.67
C GLN A 21 -3.55 -1.28 9.96
N GLY A 22 -2.55 -0.72 10.63
CA GLY A 22 -1.66 0.30 10.08
C GLY A 22 -0.50 -0.33 9.33
N PHE A 23 -0.11 0.29 8.21
CA PHE A 23 1.05 -0.10 7.40
C PHE A 23 1.92 1.11 7.04
N LEU A 24 3.23 0.88 7.00
CA LEU A 24 4.23 1.81 6.48
C LEU A 24 4.62 1.40 5.06
N LEU A 25 4.82 2.41 4.21
CA LEU A 25 5.20 2.22 2.82
C LEU A 25 6.68 2.56 2.65
N TYR A 26 7.46 1.58 2.20
CA TYR A 26 8.88 1.74 1.90
C TYR A 26 9.08 1.65 0.39
N GLY A 27 9.72 2.66 -0.18
CA GLY A 27 10.07 2.70 -1.60
C GLY A 27 11.12 3.76 -1.85
N ASP A 28 12.12 3.42 -2.66
CA ASP A 28 13.35 4.19 -2.85
C ASP A 28 13.12 5.60 -3.45
N ARG A 29 11.98 5.83 -4.10
CA ARG A 29 11.69 7.05 -4.87
C ARG A 29 10.25 7.56 -4.80
N LEU A 30 9.56 7.33 -3.69
CA LEU A 30 8.19 7.82 -3.50
C LEU A 30 8.14 9.36 -3.39
N ILE A 31 7.95 10.07 -4.51
CA ILE A 31 7.64 11.51 -4.46
C ILE A 31 6.24 11.72 -3.87
N SER A 32 5.97 12.89 -3.29
CA SER A 32 4.70 13.20 -2.61
C SER A 32 3.46 12.92 -3.46
N GLN A 33 3.55 13.13 -4.78
CA GLN A 33 2.45 12.89 -5.71
C GLN A 33 2.22 11.40 -5.99
N GLU A 34 3.28 10.60 -6.05
CA GLU A 34 3.19 9.14 -6.21
C GLU A 34 2.74 8.46 -4.92
N ARG A 35 3.09 9.02 -3.75
CA ARG A 35 2.61 8.51 -2.44
C ARG A 35 1.09 8.42 -2.38
N VAL A 36 0.37 9.36 -2.97
CA VAL A 36 -1.10 9.33 -3.00
C VAL A 36 -1.59 8.14 -3.82
N ALA A 37 -1.10 7.99 -5.07
CA ALA A 37 -1.51 6.90 -5.96
C ALA A 37 -1.12 5.51 -5.41
N VAL A 38 0.06 5.41 -4.78
CA VAL A 38 0.53 4.19 -4.12
C VAL A 38 -0.36 3.85 -2.92
N ARG A 39 -0.72 4.83 -2.08
CA ARG A 39 -1.64 4.61 -0.95
C ARG A 39 -3.01 4.13 -1.42
N GLU A 40 -3.58 4.74 -2.46
CA GLU A 40 -4.87 4.30 -3.02
C GLU A 40 -4.83 2.87 -3.55
N SER A 41 -3.72 2.50 -4.21
CA SER A 41 -3.53 1.16 -4.76
C SER A 41 -3.34 0.12 -3.65
N VAL A 42 -2.59 0.46 -2.61
CA VAL A 42 -2.44 -0.36 -1.41
C VAL A 42 -3.78 -0.55 -0.70
N GLN A 43 -4.60 0.50 -0.55
CA GLN A 43 -5.94 0.37 0.04
C GLN A 43 -6.87 -0.53 -0.78
N ARG A 44 -6.80 -0.47 -2.10
CA ARG A 44 -7.57 -1.38 -2.97
C ARG A 44 -7.08 -2.82 -2.82
N MET A 45 -5.77 -3.04 -2.78
CA MET A 45 -5.18 -4.35 -2.58
C MET A 45 -5.58 -4.96 -1.23
N LEU A 46 -5.46 -4.19 -0.15
CA LEU A 46 -5.87 -4.61 1.19
C LEU A 46 -7.33 -5.03 1.25
N ARG A 47 -8.23 -4.26 0.62
CA ARG A 47 -9.65 -4.60 0.52
C ARG A 47 -9.86 -5.92 -0.22
N ARG A 48 -9.24 -6.09 -1.39
CA ARG A 48 -9.34 -7.32 -2.19
C ARG A 48 -8.81 -8.54 -1.45
N GLN A 49 -7.69 -8.41 -0.74
CA GLN A 49 -7.15 -9.51 0.05
C GLN A 49 -8.09 -9.94 1.18
N HIS A 50 -8.83 -9.00 1.79
CA HIS A 50 -9.87 -9.35 2.74
C HIS A 50 -11.06 -10.05 2.06
N GLU A 51 -11.51 -9.54 0.90
CA GLU A 51 -12.61 -10.16 0.13
C GLU A 51 -12.26 -11.60 -0.30
N ASP A 52 -11.01 -11.84 -0.70
CA ASP A 52 -10.52 -13.15 -1.15
C ASP A 52 -10.03 -14.04 0.00
N SER A 53 -10.10 -13.57 1.26
CA SER A 53 -9.50 -14.25 2.42
C SER A 53 -7.99 -14.55 2.30
N GLN A 54 -7.28 -13.82 1.44
CA GLN A 54 -5.82 -13.85 1.27
C GLN A 54 -5.11 -12.72 2.05
N TYR A 55 -5.79 -12.11 3.01
CA TYR A 55 -5.22 -11.04 3.82
C TYR A 55 -4.07 -11.55 4.69
N THR A 56 -2.92 -10.90 4.57
CA THR A 56 -1.75 -11.14 5.43
C THR A 56 -1.51 -9.91 6.30
N ALA A 57 -1.52 -10.10 7.62
CA ALA A 57 -1.15 -9.04 8.55
C ALA A 57 0.37 -8.77 8.56
N GLU A 58 1.16 -9.65 7.96
CA GLU A 58 2.63 -9.59 7.93
C GLU A 58 3.17 -8.58 6.90
N GLY A 59 2.28 -8.03 6.07
CA GLY A 59 2.64 -7.12 4.99
C GLY A 59 2.90 -7.84 3.67
N PHE A 60 3.15 -7.06 2.63
CA PHE A 60 3.35 -7.55 1.28
C PHE A 60 4.22 -6.60 0.46
N ASP A 61 4.94 -7.16 -0.50
CA ASP A 61 5.66 -6.41 -1.51
C ASP A 61 4.80 -6.33 -2.78
N PHE A 62 4.71 -5.15 -3.40
CA PHE A 62 4.04 -5.01 -4.69
C PHE A 62 4.86 -4.13 -5.63
N ASP A 63 4.92 -4.51 -6.90
CA ASP A 63 5.57 -3.67 -7.91
C ASP A 63 4.57 -2.61 -8.39
N TRP A 64 4.79 -1.37 -7.97
CA TRP A 64 4.05 -0.22 -8.45
C TRP A 64 4.60 0.23 -9.80
N VAL A 65 3.74 0.25 -10.82
CA VAL A 65 4.05 0.88 -12.10
C VAL A 65 3.40 2.25 -12.10
N ALA A 66 4.21 3.31 -12.10
CA ALA A 66 3.68 4.66 -12.30
C ALA A 66 3.06 4.70 -13.71
N GLU A 67 1.74 4.91 -13.79
CA GLU A 67 1.07 5.09 -15.07
C GLU A 67 1.72 6.29 -15.80
N PRO A 68 2.13 6.15 -17.07
CA PRO A 68 2.65 7.28 -17.82
C PRO A 68 1.53 8.31 -17.91
N ARG A 69 1.78 9.52 -17.40
CA ARG A 69 0.90 10.66 -17.63
C ARG A 69 0.87 10.92 -19.13
N THR A 70 -0.16 10.43 -19.82
CA THR A 70 -0.45 10.88 -21.17
C THR A 70 -0.86 12.35 -21.05
N HIS A 71 0.00 13.22 -21.56
CA HIS A 71 -0.19 14.67 -21.63
C HIS A 71 -1.20 15.03 -22.72
#